data_AF-A0A1Y4R720-F1
#
_entry.id   AF-A0A1Y4R720-F1
#
_cell.length_a   1.000
_cell.length_b   1.000
_cell.length_c   1.000
_cell.angle_alpha   90.00
_cell.angle_beta   90.00
_cell.angle_gamma   90.00
#
_symmetry.space_group_name_H-M   'P 1'
#
loop_
_entity.id
_entity.type
_entity.pdbx_description
1 polymer ?
#
loop_
_entity_poly.entity_id
_entity_poly.type
_entity_poly.pdbx_seq_one_letter_code
_entity_poly.pdbx_strand_id
1 'polypeptide(L)'
;MGQTSIKIPNWKSLYNPNLLMNSDYRSGIINQKGITSLDKSDGSTELGIDGWILYGINIAVGSNYVTFANRTSANHTVQQPLDIKGLKAGDKVTFYASCFNITGNVYIYMTGLDAQKKKLINGDNEFTFTLTSALERFYIELAPNAVVSFNCKKLEIGEHFTGMPAWNYVLEFAKCWNRFRAYRGTKDNVITITISDKNGTFILPFDVKDMVKRPTVTKNDIWTVSGGVYAEADTHSVYDNSVIFHCTTKEAILQVYFNTNDSYIYVDAYDY
;
A
#
# COMPACT_ATOMS: atom_id res chain seq x y z
N MET A 1 37.44 -36.61 -28.94
CA MET A 1 36.10 -36.76 -28.34
C MET A 1 35.65 -35.38 -27.91
N GLY A 2 34.76 -34.74 -28.68
CA GLY A 2 34.27 -33.40 -28.37
C GLY A 2 33.25 -33.46 -27.26
N GLN A 3 33.51 -32.78 -26.14
CA GLN A 3 32.51 -32.53 -25.11
C GLN A 3 31.41 -31.63 -25.71
N THR A 4 30.26 -32.22 -26.00
CA THR A 4 29.03 -31.46 -26.20
C THR A 4 28.57 -30.96 -24.83
N SER A 5 28.81 -29.67 -24.57
CA SER A 5 28.17 -28.99 -23.44
C SER A 5 26.67 -28.92 -23.72
N ILE A 6 25.88 -29.60 -22.89
CA ILE A 6 24.43 -29.41 -22.85
C ILE A 6 24.20 -27.99 -22.34
N LYS A 7 23.81 -27.08 -23.25
CA LYS A 7 23.28 -25.78 -22.85
C LYS A 7 21.93 -26.03 -22.20
N ILE A 8 21.89 -26.04 -20.88
CA ILE A 8 20.64 -25.97 -20.11
C ILE A 8 19.97 -24.65 -20.55
N PRO A 9 18.67 -24.65 -20.93
CA PRO A 9 17.95 -23.42 -21.23
C PRO A 9 18.17 -22.42 -20.10
N ASN A 10 18.23 -21.13 -20.39
CA ASN A 10 18.27 -20.14 -19.33
C ASN A 10 16.85 -20.03 -18.77
N TRP A 11 16.52 -20.78 -17.71
CA TRP A 11 15.23 -20.70 -17.00
C TRP A 11 15.18 -19.39 -16.20
N LYS A 12 15.38 -18.24 -16.87
CA LYS A 12 14.82 -16.98 -16.37
C LYS A 12 13.35 -17.28 -16.03
N SER A 13 12.91 -16.87 -14.84
CA SER A 13 11.70 -17.37 -14.16
C SER A 13 10.56 -17.69 -15.12
N LEU A 14 9.89 -18.84 -14.90
CA LEU A 14 8.74 -19.29 -15.72
C LEU A 14 7.57 -18.29 -15.77
N TYR A 15 7.64 -17.21 -15.00
CA TYR A 15 6.68 -16.13 -14.89
C TYR A 15 7.39 -14.77 -14.99
N ASN A 16 6.70 -13.76 -15.52
CA ASN A 16 7.17 -12.37 -15.43
C ASN A 16 6.87 -11.77 -14.05
N PRO A 17 7.61 -10.73 -13.63
CA PRO A 17 7.34 -10.00 -12.40
C PRO A 17 5.93 -9.41 -12.36
N ASN A 18 5.34 -9.38 -11.18
CA ASN A 18 4.10 -8.67 -10.94
C ASN A 18 4.39 -7.18 -10.70
N LEU A 19 3.72 -6.32 -11.45
CA LEU A 19 3.76 -4.87 -11.31
C LEU A 19 2.89 -4.39 -10.15
N LEU A 20 1.88 -5.19 -9.76
CA LEU A 20 1.08 -4.89 -8.58
C LEU A 20 1.79 -5.34 -7.30
N MET A 21 1.70 -4.52 -6.27
CA MET A 21 2.12 -4.81 -4.90
C MET A 21 0.96 -5.42 -4.10
N ASN A 22 1.30 -6.34 -3.19
CA ASN A 22 0.38 -6.90 -2.20
C ASN A 22 -0.94 -7.35 -2.85
N SER A 23 -0.81 -8.35 -3.73
CA SER A 23 -1.89 -8.73 -4.64
C SER A 23 -2.13 -10.24 -4.75
N ASP A 24 -1.35 -11.08 -4.06
CA ASP A 24 -1.60 -12.52 -3.94
C ASP A 24 -2.05 -12.89 -2.51
N TYR A 25 -3.31 -12.58 -2.22
CA TYR A 25 -3.88 -12.72 -0.88
C TYR A 25 -4.02 -14.17 -0.43
N ARG A 26 -4.04 -15.13 -1.36
CA ARG A 26 -4.03 -16.57 -1.04
C ARG A 26 -2.78 -16.98 -0.27
N SER A 27 -1.64 -16.42 -0.66
CA SER A 27 -0.33 -16.77 -0.14
C SER A 27 0.06 -15.92 1.07
N GLY A 28 -0.43 -14.67 1.10
CA GLY A 28 -0.31 -13.81 2.27
C GLY A 28 -0.73 -12.36 1.99
N ILE A 29 -1.08 -11.64 3.06
CA ILE A 29 -1.51 -10.24 2.99
C ILE A 29 -0.54 -9.39 3.80
N ILE A 30 0.04 -8.37 3.16
CA ILE A 30 0.80 -7.34 3.87
C ILE A 30 -0.18 -6.26 4.31
N ASN A 31 -0.34 -6.10 5.62
CA ASN A 31 -1.25 -5.13 6.22
C ASN A 31 -0.61 -4.55 7.47
N GLN A 32 0.45 -3.79 7.28
CA GLN A 32 1.18 -3.08 8.33
C GLN A 32 0.26 -2.09 9.05
N LYS A 33 -0.74 -1.54 8.36
CA LYS A 33 -1.79 -0.73 8.99
C LYS A 33 -2.76 -1.57 9.82
N GLY A 34 -2.72 -2.90 9.80
CA GLY A 34 -3.57 -3.77 10.65
C GLY A 34 -5.07 -3.50 10.54
N ILE A 35 -5.55 -2.94 9.42
CA ILE A 35 -6.98 -2.66 9.21
C ILE A 35 -7.62 -3.90 8.61
N THR A 36 -8.54 -4.53 9.33
CA THR A 36 -9.31 -5.68 8.82
C THR A 36 -10.62 -5.27 8.17
N SER A 37 -11.13 -4.10 8.53
CA SER A 37 -12.32 -3.49 7.91
C SER A 37 -12.23 -1.98 7.97
N LEU A 38 -12.67 -1.32 6.92
CA LEU A 38 -12.76 0.14 6.87
C LEU A 38 -13.98 0.54 6.05
N ASP A 39 -14.73 1.49 6.57
CA ASP A 39 -15.84 2.14 5.88
C ASP A 39 -15.39 3.53 5.39
N LYS A 40 -15.48 3.75 4.08
CA LYS A 40 -15.19 5.02 3.40
C LYS A 40 -16.35 5.43 2.50
N SER A 41 -17.57 5.10 2.91
CA SER A 41 -18.79 5.50 2.19
C SER A 41 -19.00 7.02 2.14
N ASP A 42 -18.20 7.80 2.88
CA ASP A 42 -18.17 9.26 2.86
C ASP A 42 -17.49 9.85 1.62
N GLY A 43 -16.93 9.02 0.73
CA GLY A 43 -16.24 9.45 -0.49
C GLY A 43 -14.81 9.95 -0.25
N SER A 44 -14.30 9.85 0.98
CA SER A 44 -12.93 10.26 1.31
C SER A 44 -11.88 9.31 0.73
N THR A 45 -10.65 9.83 0.62
CA THR A 45 -9.48 9.06 0.20
C THR A 45 -8.76 8.48 1.41
N GLU A 46 -8.37 7.21 1.36
CA GLU A 46 -7.63 6.57 2.45
C GLU A 46 -6.68 5.49 1.91
N LEU A 47 -5.52 5.33 2.56
CA LEU A 47 -4.73 4.10 2.40
C LEU A 47 -5.48 2.91 3.00
N GLY A 48 -5.83 1.95 2.15
CA GLY A 48 -6.43 0.69 2.55
C GLY A 48 -5.39 -0.30 3.07
N ILE A 49 -5.35 -1.50 2.48
CA ILE A 49 -4.21 -2.42 2.67
C ILE A 49 -2.98 -1.89 1.94
N ASP A 50 -1.79 -2.18 2.47
CA ASP A 50 -0.53 -1.60 1.96
C ASP A 50 -0.42 -1.77 0.43
N GLY A 51 -0.20 -0.66 -0.26
CA GLY A 51 -0.16 -0.59 -1.72
C GLY A 51 -1.46 -0.12 -2.38
N TRP A 52 -2.59 -0.04 -1.68
CA TRP A 52 -3.89 0.27 -2.28
C TRP A 52 -4.52 1.52 -1.69
N ILE A 53 -4.90 2.45 -2.56
CA ILE A 53 -5.55 3.72 -2.22
C ILE A 53 -7.04 3.59 -2.53
N LEU A 54 -7.88 3.88 -1.55
CA LEU A 54 -9.33 3.74 -1.61
C LEU A 54 -9.96 5.12 -1.80
N TYR A 55 -10.90 5.25 -2.72
CA TYR A 55 -11.68 6.48 -2.96
C TYR A 55 -13.16 6.14 -2.85
N GLY A 56 -13.77 6.38 -1.69
CA GLY A 56 -15.19 6.04 -1.51
C GLY A 56 -15.47 4.52 -1.42
N ILE A 57 -14.44 3.70 -1.17
CA ILE A 57 -14.54 2.23 -1.19
C ILE A 57 -14.28 1.65 0.20
N ASN A 58 -15.19 0.78 0.61
CA ASN A 58 -15.05 -0.01 1.82
C ASN A 58 -14.18 -1.23 1.54
N ILE A 59 -13.38 -1.62 2.52
CA ILE A 59 -12.54 -2.82 2.45
C ILE A 59 -12.85 -3.75 3.61
N ALA A 60 -12.85 -5.05 3.32
CA ALA A 60 -12.78 -6.11 4.32
C ALA A 60 -11.63 -7.07 3.95
N VAL A 61 -10.78 -7.37 4.92
CA VAL A 61 -9.60 -8.23 4.76
C VAL A 61 -9.89 -9.57 5.41
N GLY A 62 -9.96 -10.62 4.59
CA GLY A 62 -10.10 -12.00 5.06
C GLY A 62 -8.75 -12.67 5.30
N SER A 63 -8.77 -13.96 5.63
CA SER A 63 -7.55 -14.75 5.83
C SER A 63 -6.76 -14.97 4.53
N ASN A 64 -7.45 -15.08 3.40
CA ASN A 64 -6.87 -15.41 2.09
C ASN A 64 -7.51 -14.61 0.93
N TYR A 65 -8.14 -13.48 1.25
CA TYR A 65 -8.82 -12.62 0.29
C TYR A 65 -8.94 -11.18 0.77
N VAL A 66 -9.28 -10.30 -0.16
CA VAL A 66 -9.70 -8.92 0.12
C VAL A 66 -10.98 -8.63 -0.64
N THR A 67 -11.95 -8.03 0.04
CA THR A 67 -13.19 -7.55 -0.53
C THR A 67 -13.16 -6.03 -0.60
N PHE A 68 -13.48 -5.51 -1.78
CA PHE A 68 -13.79 -4.10 -2.00
C PHE A 68 -15.29 -3.97 -2.24
N ALA A 69 -15.92 -3.00 -1.56
CA ALA A 69 -17.34 -2.75 -1.67
C ALA A 69 -17.60 -1.27 -1.82
N ASN A 70 -18.30 -0.90 -2.89
CA ASN A 70 -18.90 0.41 -3.02
C ASN A 70 -20.28 0.36 -2.37
N ARG A 71 -20.51 1.18 -1.34
CA ARG A 71 -21.80 1.27 -0.62
C ARG A 71 -22.55 2.57 -0.91
N THR A 72 -22.12 3.31 -1.93
CA THR A 72 -22.68 4.61 -2.29
C THR A 72 -23.48 4.54 -3.59
N SER A 73 -24.06 5.68 -3.96
CA SER A 73 -24.82 5.88 -5.21
C SER A 73 -23.96 6.33 -6.41
N ALA A 74 -22.65 6.54 -6.22
CA ALA A 74 -21.73 7.00 -7.26
C ALA A 74 -20.69 5.91 -7.61
N ASN A 75 -20.00 6.06 -8.75
CA ASN A 75 -18.86 5.22 -9.06
C ASN A 75 -17.68 5.59 -8.16
N HIS A 76 -16.95 4.59 -7.70
CA HIS A 76 -15.79 4.76 -6.82
C HIS A 76 -14.66 3.82 -7.23
N THR A 77 -13.44 4.14 -6.82
CA THR A 77 -12.24 3.44 -7.28
C THR A 77 -11.36 2.97 -6.14
N VAL A 78 -10.70 1.85 -6.39
CA VAL A 78 -9.50 1.42 -5.70
C VAL A 78 -8.37 1.50 -6.69
N GLN A 79 -7.24 2.08 -6.30
CA GLN A 79 -6.13 2.28 -7.22
C GLN A 79 -4.78 1.98 -6.58
N GLN A 80 -3.80 1.73 -7.45
CA GLN A 80 -2.42 1.56 -7.06
C GLN A 80 -1.52 2.29 -8.07
N PRO A 81 -0.63 3.18 -7.61
CA PRO A 81 0.43 3.73 -8.43
C PRO A 81 1.36 2.62 -8.94
N LEU A 82 1.75 2.71 -10.21
CA LEU A 82 2.60 1.72 -10.85
C LEU A 82 4.01 2.29 -11.00
N ASP A 83 5.02 1.56 -10.51
CA ASP A 83 6.42 1.93 -10.73
C ASP A 83 6.92 1.27 -12.03
N ILE A 84 6.55 1.87 -13.16
CA ILE A 84 6.85 1.31 -14.48
C ILE A 84 7.71 2.29 -15.27
N LYS A 85 9.02 2.14 -15.14
CA LYS A 85 9.98 2.88 -15.97
C LYS A 85 10.16 2.17 -17.31
N GLY A 86 9.95 2.90 -18.40
CA GLY A 86 10.36 2.48 -19.75
C GLY A 86 9.29 1.83 -20.62
N LEU A 87 8.03 1.72 -20.16
CA LEU A 87 6.93 1.37 -21.06
C LEU A 87 6.52 2.57 -21.92
N LYS A 88 6.17 2.29 -23.17
CA LYS A 88 5.78 3.28 -24.19
C LYS A 88 4.46 2.90 -24.84
N ALA A 89 3.88 3.86 -25.57
CA ALA A 89 2.71 3.60 -26.39
C ALA A 89 2.97 2.42 -27.35
N GLY A 90 1.99 1.53 -27.48
CA GLY A 90 2.05 0.29 -28.25
C GLY A 90 2.51 -0.94 -27.45
N ASP A 91 3.18 -0.76 -26.31
CA ASP A 91 3.50 -1.90 -25.44
C ASP A 91 2.22 -2.56 -24.91
N LYS A 92 2.32 -3.83 -24.54
CA LYS A 92 1.20 -4.59 -23.98
C LYS A 92 1.45 -5.00 -22.54
N VAL A 93 0.38 -4.97 -21.78
CA VAL A 93 0.34 -5.49 -20.40
C VAL A 93 -0.86 -6.40 -20.25
N THR A 94 -0.69 -7.47 -19.49
CA THR A 94 -1.75 -8.44 -19.20
C THR A 94 -2.09 -8.40 -17.72
N PHE A 95 -3.37 -8.27 -17.43
CA PHE A 95 -3.95 -8.41 -16.12
C PHE A 95 -4.55 -9.80 -15.96
N TYR A 96 -4.29 -10.41 -14.82
CA TYR A 96 -5.00 -11.59 -14.34
C TYR A 96 -5.60 -11.34 -12.97
N ALA A 97 -6.80 -11.86 -12.71
CA ALA A 97 -7.35 -11.94 -11.37
C ALA A 97 -8.26 -13.15 -11.19
N SER A 98 -8.27 -13.67 -9.96
CA SER A 98 -9.23 -14.68 -9.52
C SER A 98 -10.19 -14.05 -8.51
N CYS A 99 -11.46 -13.99 -8.90
CA CYS A 99 -12.55 -13.33 -8.17
C CYS A 99 -13.61 -14.36 -7.77
N PHE A 100 -13.95 -14.49 -6.49
CA PHE A 100 -14.93 -15.50 -6.04
C PHE A 100 -16.30 -14.91 -5.69
N ASN A 101 -16.40 -13.58 -5.58
CA ASN A 101 -17.66 -12.90 -5.31
C ASN A 101 -17.66 -11.53 -5.98
N ILE A 102 -18.50 -11.37 -6.99
CA ILE A 102 -18.80 -10.09 -7.64
C ILE A 102 -20.31 -9.88 -7.66
N THR A 103 -20.73 -8.71 -7.16
CA THR A 103 -22.10 -8.20 -7.30
C THR A 103 -22.06 -6.84 -7.98
N GLY A 104 -23.02 -6.56 -8.86
CA GLY A 104 -23.04 -5.32 -9.65
C GLY A 104 -21.96 -5.31 -10.74
N ASN A 105 -21.59 -4.10 -11.18
CA ASN A 105 -20.59 -3.92 -12.24
C ASN A 105 -19.25 -3.47 -11.64
N VAL A 106 -18.20 -4.20 -11.95
CA VAL A 106 -16.82 -3.87 -11.56
C VAL A 106 -15.95 -3.90 -12.79
N TYR A 107 -15.15 -2.87 -12.97
CA TYR A 107 -14.27 -2.68 -14.12
C TYR A 107 -12.83 -2.48 -13.67
N ILE A 108 -11.90 -2.88 -14.52
CA ILE A 108 -10.49 -2.54 -14.37
C ILE A 108 -9.99 -1.78 -15.59
N TYR A 109 -9.03 -0.90 -15.36
CA TYR A 109 -8.36 -0.11 -16.38
C TYR A 109 -7.10 0.53 -15.79
N MET A 110 -6.39 1.28 -16.62
CA MET A 110 -5.21 2.05 -16.22
C MET A 110 -5.33 3.50 -16.71
N THR A 111 -4.53 4.40 -16.16
CA THR A 111 -4.52 5.82 -16.56
C THR A 111 -4.44 5.97 -18.08
N GLY A 112 -5.34 6.78 -18.67
CA GLY A 112 -5.36 7.02 -20.11
C GLY A 112 -6.00 5.90 -20.94
N LEU A 113 -6.51 4.84 -20.29
CA LEU A 113 -7.15 3.68 -20.92
C LEU A 113 -8.60 3.48 -20.47
N ASP A 114 -9.28 4.53 -20.01
CA ASP A 114 -10.69 4.51 -19.55
C ASP A 114 -11.66 3.96 -20.60
N ALA A 115 -11.42 4.25 -21.87
CA ALA A 115 -12.20 3.71 -22.99
C ALA A 115 -11.99 2.20 -23.21
N GLN A 116 -10.96 1.60 -22.60
CA GLN A 116 -10.63 0.18 -22.68
C GLN A 116 -11.01 -0.60 -21.42
N LYS A 117 -11.86 -0.02 -20.54
CA LYS A 117 -12.35 -0.69 -19.32
C LYS A 117 -12.77 -2.13 -19.59
N LYS A 118 -12.26 -3.05 -18.78
CA LYS A 118 -12.61 -4.48 -18.83
C LYS A 118 -13.46 -4.83 -17.63
N LYS A 119 -14.62 -5.42 -17.90
CA LYS A 119 -15.56 -5.85 -16.86
C LYS A 119 -15.08 -7.15 -16.24
N LEU A 120 -14.99 -7.19 -14.91
CA LEU A 120 -14.70 -8.42 -14.17
C LEU A 120 -15.94 -9.32 -14.09
N ILE A 121 -15.68 -10.63 -14.05
CA ILE A 121 -16.67 -11.68 -13.79
C ILE A 121 -16.22 -12.55 -12.60
N ASN A 122 -17.16 -13.34 -12.05
CA ASN A 122 -16.80 -14.39 -11.10
C ASN A 122 -15.95 -15.47 -11.80
N GLY A 123 -14.95 -15.97 -11.09
CA GLY A 123 -13.91 -16.85 -11.59
C GLY A 123 -12.66 -16.10 -12.02
N ASP A 124 -11.95 -16.69 -12.97
CA ASP A 124 -10.70 -16.18 -13.48
C ASP A 124 -10.93 -15.17 -14.61
N ASN A 125 -10.17 -14.08 -14.57
CA ASN A 125 -10.23 -12.98 -15.51
C ASN A 125 -8.83 -12.76 -16.09
N GLU A 126 -8.71 -12.76 -17.42
CA GLU A 126 -7.47 -12.42 -18.12
C GLU A 126 -7.76 -11.37 -19.19
N PHE A 127 -7.06 -10.25 -19.13
CA PHE A 127 -7.23 -9.15 -20.06
C PHE A 127 -5.89 -8.55 -20.48
N THR A 128 -5.71 -8.38 -21.78
CA THR A 128 -4.57 -7.66 -22.33
C THR A 128 -4.98 -6.25 -22.72
N PHE A 129 -4.15 -5.28 -22.34
CA PHE A 129 -4.29 -3.87 -22.65
C PHE A 129 -3.15 -3.43 -23.56
N THR A 130 -3.46 -2.60 -24.54
CA THR A 130 -2.46 -1.94 -25.37
C THR A 130 -2.29 -0.51 -24.88
N LEU A 131 -1.06 -0.14 -24.54
CA LEU A 131 -0.75 1.16 -23.98
C LEU A 131 -0.88 2.26 -25.03
N THR A 132 -1.50 3.37 -24.67
CA THR A 132 -1.58 4.60 -25.47
C THR A 132 -0.58 5.64 -24.99
N SER A 133 -0.11 5.52 -23.74
CA SER A 133 0.86 6.37 -23.07
C SER A 133 1.59 5.58 -21.98
N ALA A 134 2.52 6.24 -21.28
CA ALA A 134 3.04 5.70 -20.02
C ALA A 134 1.89 5.48 -19.01
N LEU A 135 2.05 4.45 -18.18
CA LEU A 135 1.12 4.09 -17.13
C LEU A 135 1.50 4.78 -15.81
N GLU A 136 0.53 5.37 -15.14
CA GLU A 136 0.74 5.98 -13.82
C GLU A 136 0.04 5.20 -12.71
N ARG A 137 -1.19 4.71 -12.97
CA ARG A 137 -2.02 4.03 -11.99
C ARG A 137 -2.82 2.89 -12.62
N PHE A 138 -3.04 1.85 -11.82
CA PHE A 138 -4.02 0.80 -12.07
C PHE A 138 -5.28 1.08 -11.26
N TYR A 139 -6.45 0.88 -11.87
CA TYR A 139 -7.75 1.17 -11.27
C TYR A 139 -8.64 -0.07 -11.25
N ILE A 140 -9.37 -0.21 -10.14
CA ILE A 140 -10.54 -1.07 -9.99
C ILE A 140 -11.70 -0.13 -9.70
N GLU A 141 -12.61 0.05 -10.65
CA GLU A 141 -13.82 0.86 -10.50
C GLU A 141 -15.01 -0.03 -10.15
N LEU A 142 -15.72 0.35 -9.10
CA LEU A 142 -16.93 -0.29 -8.64
C LEU A 142 -18.10 0.66 -8.90
N ALA A 143 -19.08 0.20 -9.68
CA ALA A 143 -20.35 0.90 -9.85
C ALA A 143 -21.11 1.00 -8.51
N PRO A 144 -22.19 1.80 -8.42
CA PRO A 144 -22.96 1.96 -7.19
C PRO A 144 -23.39 0.61 -6.64
N ASN A 145 -23.23 0.41 -5.33
CA ASN A 145 -23.56 -0.84 -4.62
C ASN A 145 -22.83 -2.11 -5.11
N ALA A 146 -21.77 -1.98 -5.92
CA ALA A 146 -21.01 -3.13 -6.41
C ALA A 146 -20.02 -3.65 -5.35
N VAL A 147 -19.71 -4.94 -5.43
CA VAL A 147 -18.76 -5.63 -4.56
C VAL A 147 -17.88 -6.52 -5.42
N VAL A 148 -16.60 -6.60 -5.10
CA VAL A 148 -15.67 -7.60 -5.66
C VAL A 148 -14.79 -8.14 -4.56
N SER A 149 -14.57 -9.46 -4.56
CA SER A 149 -13.63 -10.13 -3.67
C SER A 149 -12.58 -10.87 -4.48
N PHE A 150 -11.31 -10.56 -4.20
CA PHE A 150 -10.15 -11.11 -4.90
C PHE A 150 -9.44 -12.12 -4.01
N ASN A 151 -9.09 -13.27 -4.58
CA ASN A 151 -8.08 -14.15 -4.00
C ASN A 151 -6.67 -13.73 -4.42
N CYS A 152 -6.51 -13.35 -5.69
CA CYS A 152 -5.26 -12.82 -6.21
C CYS A 152 -5.51 -11.95 -7.43
N LYS A 153 -4.52 -11.12 -7.75
CA LYS A 153 -4.44 -10.36 -8.99
C LYS A 153 -2.98 -10.08 -9.36
N LYS A 154 -2.70 -10.01 -10.66
CA LYS A 154 -1.38 -9.74 -11.24
C LYS A 154 -1.54 -8.79 -12.40
N LEU A 155 -0.61 -7.85 -12.53
CA LEU A 155 -0.40 -7.10 -13.76
C LEU A 155 1.02 -7.37 -14.22
N GLU A 156 1.23 -7.73 -15.47
CA GLU A 156 2.55 -8.03 -16.00
C GLU A 156 2.75 -7.47 -17.41
N ILE A 157 4.01 -7.21 -17.76
CA ILE A 157 4.39 -6.81 -19.12
C ILE A 157 4.29 -8.05 -20.02
N GLY A 158 3.63 -7.90 -21.17
CA GLY A 158 3.45 -8.99 -22.12
C GLY A 158 2.02 -9.05 -22.68
N GLU A 159 1.80 -10.03 -23.55
CA GLU A 159 0.50 -10.23 -24.22
C GLU A 159 -0.36 -11.30 -23.56
N HIS A 160 0.23 -12.08 -22.63
CA HIS A 160 -0.38 -13.25 -22.00
C HIS A 160 0.00 -13.33 -20.53
N PHE A 161 -0.88 -13.95 -19.74
CA PHE A 161 -0.59 -14.28 -18.35
C PHE A 161 0.42 -15.43 -18.27
N THR A 162 1.48 -15.26 -17.47
CA THR A 162 2.57 -16.25 -17.34
C THR A 162 2.52 -17.01 -16.00
N GLY A 163 1.39 -16.94 -15.29
CA GLY A 163 1.25 -17.54 -13.96
C GLY A 163 1.65 -16.58 -12.84
N MET A 164 1.31 -16.95 -11.60
CA MET A 164 1.70 -16.18 -10.43
C MET A 164 3.15 -16.46 -10.06
N PRO A 165 3.96 -15.42 -9.75
CA PRO A 165 5.26 -15.64 -9.14
C PRO A 165 5.12 -16.38 -7.81
N ALA A 166 6.13 -17.17 -7.44
CA ALA A 166 6.19 -17.73 -6.09
C ALA A 166 6.15 -16.57 -5.07
N TRP A 167 5.19 -16.61 -4.16
CA TRP A 167 5.03 -15.56 -3.17
C TRP A 167 6.20 -15.56 -2.19
N ASN A 168 6.77 -14.38 -1.97
CA ASN A 168 7.87 -14.19 -1.05
C ASN A 168 7.53 -13.06 -0.08
N TYR A 169 7.23 -13.43 1.16
CA TYR A 169 6.88 -12.48 2.21
C TYR A 169 7.90 -11.35 2.35
N VAL A 170 9.19 -11.67 2.38
CA VAL A 170 10.24 -10.67 2.62
C VAL A 170 10.29 -9.64 1.50
N LEU A 171 10.15 -10.08 0.24
CA LEU A 171 10.17 -9.18 -0.91
C LEU A 171 8.89 -8.32 -0.97
N GLU A 172 7.72 -8.91 -0.75
CA GLU A 172 6.45 -8.16 -0.74
C GLU A 172 6.40 -7.19 0.44
N PHE A 173 6.84 -7.62 1.62
CA PHE A 173 6.97 -6.77 2.79
C PHE A 173 7.93 -5.60 2.55
N ALA A 174 9.11 -5.83 1.96
CA ALA A 174 10.06 -4.76 1.67
C ALA A 174 9.47 -3.71 0.71
N LYS A 175 8.72 -4.14 -0.32
CA LYS A 175 8.02 -3.20 -1.23
C LYS A 175 7.04 -2.32 -0.47
N CYS A 176 6.24 -2.90 0.43
CA CYS A 176 5.28 -2.18 1.28
C CYS A 176 5.98 -1.29 2.31
N TRP A 177 7.03 -1.79 2.97
CA TRP A 177 7.80 -1.09 4.00
C TRP A 177 8.51 0.17 3.49
N ASN A 178 8.89 0.18 2.22
CA ASN A 178 9.47 1.35 1.56
C ASN A 178 8.42 2.42 1.18
N ARG A 179 7.12 2.14 1.37
CA ARG A 179 6.02 3.07 1.13
C ARG A 179 5.21 3.40 2.36
N PHE A 180 5.13 2.49 3.32
CA PHE A 180 4.34 2.66 4.52
C PHE A 180 5.04 2.03 5.71
N ARG A 181 5.01 2.72 6.83
CA ARG A 181 5.46 2.21 8.13
C ARG A 181 4.42 2.61 9.16
N ALA A 182 4.07 1.66 10.01
CA ALA A 182 3.14 1.89 11.10
C ALA A 182 3.81 1.51 12.42
N TYR A 183 3.76 2.45 13.35
CA TYR A 183 4.13 2.25 14.73
C TYR A 183 2.86 2.41 15.56
N ARG A 184 2.50 1.35 16.25
CA ARG A 184 1.31 1.30 17.10
C ARG A 184 1.75 0.89 18.49
N GLY A 185 1.05 1.37 19.48
CA GLY A 185 1.20 0.88 20.82
C GLY A 185 -0.06 1.08 21.61
N THR A 186 -0.04 0.49 22.79
CA THR A 186 -1.11 0.62 23.76
C THR A 186 -0.82 1.78 24.69
N LYS A 187 -1.82 2.16 25.49
CA LYS A 187 -1.65 3.17 26.53
C LYS A 187 -0.43 2.87 27.41
N ASP A 188 0.31 3.93 27.74
CA ASP A 188 1.51 3.95 28.57
C ASP A 188 2.72 3.21 27.99
N ASN A 189 2.64 2.74 26.74
CA ASN A 189 3.78 2.14 26.05
C ASN A 189 4.81 3.23 25.71
N VAL A 190 6.01 3.09 26.29
CA VAL A 190 7.14 3.98 26.02
C VAL A 190 7.71 3.70 24.65
N ILE A 191 7.63 4.69 23.77
CA ILE A 191 8.19 4.66 22.42
C ILE A 191 9.71 4.84 22.50
N THR A 192 10.16 5.86 23.23
CA THR A 192 11.58 6.17 23.40
C THR A 192 11.82 7.10 24.58
N ILE A 193 13.07 7.19 25.01
CA ILE A 193 13.58 8.26 25.88
C ILE A 193 14.55 9.09 25.05
N THR A 194 14.31 10.39 24.97
CA THR A 194 15.06 11.32 24.11
C THR A 194 15.27 12.66 24.83
N ILE A 195 15.97 13.60 24.20
CA ILE A 195 16.21 14.94 24.73
C ILE A 195 15.61 15.96 23.76
N SER A 196 14.80 16.90 24.26
CA SER A 196 14.37 18.04 23.45
C SER A 196 15.41 19.15 23.41
N ASP A 197 15.50 19.83 22.28
CA ASP A 197 16.36 21.00 22.13
C ASP A 197 15.74 22.28 22.74
N LYS A 198 16.43 23.42 22.55
CA LYS A 198 15.96 24.77 22.95
C LYS A 198 14.62 25.18 22.32
N ASN A 199 14.22 24.53 21.24
CA ASN A 199 12.95 24.78 20.56
C ASN A 199 11.87 23.79 20.98
N GLY A 200 12.17 22.79 21.82
CA GLY A 200 11.24 21.73 22.19
C GLY A 200 11.13 20.63 21.15
N THR A 201 12.06 20.58 20.19
CA THR A 201 12.09 19.57 19.14
C THR A 201 12.90 18.35 19.55
N PHE A 202 12.48 17.18 19.09
CA PHE A 202 13.14 15.91 19.35
C PHE A 202 12.94 14.95 18.18
N ILE A 203 13.81 13.94 18.08
CA ILE A 203 13.77 12.92 17.02
C ILE A 203 13.26 11.61 17.62
N LEU A 204 12.26 11.02 16.96
CA LEU A 204 11.89 9.63 17.21
C LEU A 204 12.74 8.71 16.32
N PRO A 205 13.12 7.51 16.79
CA PRO A 205 14.02 6.59 16.08
C PRO A 205 13.29 5.89 14.92
N PHE A 206 12.68 6.65 14.03
CA PHE A 206 12.11 6.15 12.78
C PHE A 206 13.15 6.28 11.69
N ASP A 207 13.66 5.15 11.23
CA ASP A 207 14.35 5.11 9.96
C ASP A 207 13.32 5.45 8.87
N VAL A 208 13.67 6.35 7.95
CA VAL A 208 12.90 6.66 6.73
C VAL A 208 13.78 6.69 5.47
N LYS A 209 15.06 6.30 5.59
CA LYS A 209 16.08 6.46 4.52
C LYS A 209 15.77 5.66 3.25
N ASP A 210 15.07 4.53 3.40
CA ASP A 210 14.73 3.63 2.30
C ASP A 210 13.31 3.87 1.75
N MET A 211 12.65 4.95 2.18
CA MET A 211 11.33 5.29 1.64
C MET A 211 11.46 5.83 0.22
N VAL A 212 10.51 5.48 -0.64
CA VAL A 212 10.59 5.79 -2.08
C VAL A 212 10.54 7.27 -2.41
N LYS A 213 10.05 8.09 -1.48
CA LYS A 213 10.11 9.55 -1.50
C LYS A 213 10.06 10.06 -0.06
N ARG A 214 10.23 11.37 0.11
CA ARG A 214 10.03 12.03 1.41
C ARG A 214 8.61 11.72 1.91
N PRO A 215 8.47 11.10 3.10
CA PRO A 215 7.18 10.67 3.57
C PRO A 215 6.38 11.80 4.23
N THR A 216 5.09 11.57 4.35
CA THR A 216 4.17 12.30 5.23
C THR A 216 4.03 11.55 6.54
N VAL A 217 3.70 12.25 7.63
CA VAL A 217 3.53 11.65 8.94
C VAL A 217 2.16 12.01 9.50
N THR A 218 1.35 11.00 9.78
CA THR A 218 0.09 11.13 10.51
C THR A 218 0.25 10.48 11.87
N LYS A 219 -0.16 11.18 12.93
CA LYS A 219 -0.03 10.71 14.31
C LYS A 219 -1.34 10.87 15.07
N ASN A 220 -1.54 10.01 16.05
CA ASN A 220 -2.62 10.11 17.01
C ASN A 220 -2.10 9.85 18.42
N ASP A 221 -2.43 10.74 19.36
CA ASP A 221 -2.22 10.57 20.81
C ASP A 221 -0.78 10.23 21.24
N ILE A 222 0.19 10.98 20.71
CA ILE A 222 1.61 10.88 21.13
C ILE A 222 1.90 11.95 22.18
N TRP A 223 2.41 11.52 23.33
CA TRP A 223 2.66 12.40 24.47
C TRP A 223 4.09 12.28 24.98
N THR A 224 4.58 13.35 25.58
CA THR A 224 5.85 13.38 26.29
C THR A 224 5.62 13.65 27.76
N VAL A 225 6.49 13.08 28.61
CA VAL A 225 6.56 13.41 30.04
C VAL A 225 7.98 13.72 30.45
N SER A 226 8.15 14.79 31.22
CA SER A 226 9.41 15.17 31.84
C SER A 226 9.17 15.87 33.17
N GLY A 227 9.76 15.36 34.26
CA GLY A 227 9.57 15.94 35.60
C GLY A 227 8.10 16.04 36.05
N GLY A 228 7.21 15.17 35.54
CA GLY A 228 5.77 15.20 35.81
C GLY A 228 4.95 16.16 34.94
N VAL A 229 5.59 16.88 34.01
CA VAL A 229 4.91 17.72 33.00
C VAL A 229 4.56 16.85 31.80
N TYR A 230 3.28 16.83 31.43
CA TYR A 230 2.75 16.10 30.29
C TYR A 230 2.44 17.07 29.14
N ALA A 231 2.88 16.74 27.93
CA ALA A 231 2.62 17.55 26.74
C ALA A 231 2.33 16.66 25.53
N GLU A 232 1.40 17.08 24.68
CA GLU A 232 1.20 16.43 23.39
C GLU A 232 2.38 16.76 22.47
N ALA A 233 2.84 15.76 21.72
CA ALA A 233 3.85 15.91 20.69
C ALA A 233 3.21 16.01 19.31
N ASP A 234 3.67 16.97 18.52
CA ASP A 234 3.24 17.17 17.13
C ASP A 234 4.37 16.92 16.14
N THR A 235 4.02 16.50 14.92
CA THR A 235 4.98 16.42 13.82
C THR A 235 5.46 17.83 13.48
N HIS A 236 6.78 18.05 13.53
CA HIS A 236 7.40 19.33 13.16
C HIS A 236 7.89 19.32 11.72
N SER A 237 8.71 18.32 11.36
CA SER A 237 9.30 18.22 10.02
C SER A 237 9.74 16.79 9.70
N VAL A 238 9.88 16.52 8.41
CA VAL A 238 10.37 15.24 7.89
C VAL A 238 11.59 15.52 7.01
N TYR A 239 12.71 14.91 7.36
CA TYR A 239 13.94 14.91 6.58
C TYR A 239 14.14 13.54 5.94
N ASP A 240 15.13 13.46 5.04
CA ASP A 240 15.36 12.27 4.23
C ASP A 240 15.64 11.01 5.07
N ASN A 241 16.13 11.16 6.31
CA ASN A 241 16.47 10.04 7.20
C ASN A 241 15.79 10.07 8.58
N SER A 242 14.98 11.09 8.90
CA SER A 242 14.42 11.25 10.25
C SER A 242 13.13 12.04 10.28
N VAL A 243 12.24 11.70 11.21
CA VAL A 243 11.05 12.48 11.55
C VAL A 243 11.31 13.27 12.84
N ILE A 244 11.07 14.57 12.79
CA ILE A 244 11.20 15.48 13.93
C ILE A 244 9.82 15.78 14.49
N PHE A 245 9.71 15.69 15.80
CA PHE A 245 8.55 16.08 16.58
C PHE A 245 8.86 17.32 17.41
N HIS A 246 7.82 18.01 17.83
CA HIS A 246 7.88 19.17 18.70
C HIS A 246 6.94 18.96 19.89
N CYS A 247 7.36 19.39 21.07
CA CYS A 247 6.51 19.52 22.25
C CYS A 247 6.82 20.83 22.99
N THR A 248 5.98 21.20 23.94
CA THR A 248 6.16 22.43 24.71
C THR A 248 7.32 22.37 25.71
N THR A 249 7.79 21.17 26.05
CA THR A 249 8.90 20.95 27.00
C THR A 249 10.26 21.05 26.31
N LYS A 250 11.13 21.95 26.79
CA LYS A 250 12.41 22.30 26.17
C LYS A 250 13.60 21.87 27.04
N GLU A 251 14.71 21.54 26.39
CA GLU A 251 16.01 21.24 27.05
C GLU A 251 15.90 20.20 28.17
N ALA A 252 15.07 19.17 27.96
CA ALA A 252 14.77 18.18 28.98
C ALA A 252 14.84 16.76 28.43
N ILE A 253 15.10 15.81 29.33
CA ILE A 253 14.92 14.38 29.03
C ILE A 253 13.42 14.13 28.98
N LEU A 254 12.95 13.57 27.86
CA LEU A 254 11.56 13.26 27.57
C LEU A 254 11.39 11.75 27.51
N GLN A 255 10.39 11.23 28.23
CA GLN A 255 9.82 9.91 27.95
C GLN A 255 8.66 10.12 26.98
N VAL A 256 8.75 9.56 25.78
CA VAL A 256 7.70 9.64 24.76
C VAL A 256 6.88 8.36 24.79
N TYR A 257 5.56 8.48 24.82
CA TYR A 257 4.67 7.34 25.00
C TYR A 257 3.33 7.51 24.28
N PHE A 258 2.63 6.40 24.08
CA PHE A 258 1.26 6.36 23.55
C PHE A 258 0.24 6.58 24.68
N ASN A 259 -0.66 7.54 24.55
CA ASN A 259 -1.59 7.90 25.62
C ASN A 259 -2.91 7.10 25.59
N THR A 260 -3.24 6.47 24.46
CA THR A 260 -4.45 5.69 24.26
C THR A 260 -4.12 4.32 23.65
N ASN A 261 -5.10 3.40 23.65
CA ASN A 261 -4.89 2.07 23.04
C ASN A 261 -4.97 2.08 21.51
N ASP A 262 -5.47 3.17 20.94
CA ASP A 262 -5.62 3.39 19.49
C ASP A 262 -4.61 4.42 18.98
N SER A 263 -3.55 4.69 19.75
CA SER A 263 -2.50 5.62 19.34
C SER A 263 -1.63 5.02 18.23
N TYR A 264 -1.19 5.86 17.30
CA TYR A 264 -0.39 5.42 16.18
C TYR A 264 0.50 6.54 15.63
N ILE A 265 1.54 6.12 14.92
CA ILE A 265 2.33 6.95 14.03
C ILE A 265 2.39 6.21 12.69
N TYR A 266 1.84 6.83 11.66
CA TYR A 266 1.94 6.38 10.28
C TYR A 266 2.91 7.27 9.54
N VAL A 267 3.82 6.63 8.82
CA VAL A 267 4.79 7.27 7.95
C VAL A 267 4.56 6.71 6.56
N ASP A 268 4.11 7.54 5.63
CA ASP A 268 3.68 7.10 4.31
C ASP A 268 4.30 7.91 3.18
N ALA A 269 4.73 7.22 2.13
CA ALA A 269 5.37 7.77 0.94
C ALA A 269 4.57 7.41 -0.33
N TYR A 270 3.23 7.38 -0.25
CA TYR A 270 2.37 7.15 -1.40
C TYR A 270 2.08 8.43 -2.18
N ASP A 271 1.88 8.28 -3.50
CA ASP A 271 1.37 9.33 -4.38
C ASP A 271 -0.16 9.24 -4.40
N TYR A 272 -0.84 10.11 -3.64
CA TYR A 272 -2.31 10.23 -3.64
C TYR A 272 -2.83 10.92 -4.90
#